data_AF-E9IA20-F1
#
_entry.id   AF-E9IA20-F1
#
_cell.length_a   1.000
_cell.length_b   1.000
_cell.length_c   1.000
_cell.angle_alpha   90.00
_cell.angle_beta   90.00
_cell.angle_gamma   90.00
#
_symmetry.space_group_name_H-M   'P 1'
#
loop_
_entity.id
_entity.type
_entity.pdbx_description
1 polymer ?
#
loop_
_entity_poly.entity_id
_entity_poly.type
_entity_poly.pdbx_seq_one_letter_code
_entity_poly.pdbx_strand_id
1 'polypeptide(L)'
;ENEFLEILTILKSNPKTAQKLHKAMIKELYDSMNNGLKDIMKEGSLQETLSKIAKLSEENTIPTNKHAWSVIRFVKKSSRDCSMRPPGDVISHLRSLDAHKIKEATEELEKWVNEMEKKNETLMRTIAESRTRIRAMNDNVIRILDHAPVTLQRLDKTCEQLTTCLKMIENE
;
A
#
# COMPACT_ATOMS: atom_id res chain seq x y z
N GLU A 1 -25.46 63.02 0.85
CA GLU A 1 -26.15 64.11 1.59
C GLU A 1 -26.96 65.01 0.65
N ASN A 2 -26.36 65.61 -0.39
CA ASN A 2 -27.11 66.42 -1.37
C ASN A 2 -28.24 65.62 -2.05
N GLU A 3 -27.95 64.40 -2.51
CA GLU A 3 -28.97 63.49 -3.08
C GLU A 3 -30.04 63.09 -2.06
N PHE A 4 -29.68 62.95 -0.78
CA PHE A 4 -30.62 62.61 0.30
C PHE A 4 -31.62 63.75 0.56
N LEU A 5 -31.15 65.00 0.50
CA LEU A 5 -31.97 66.20 0.60
C LEU A 5 -32.80 66.49 -0.65
N GLU A 6 -32.32 66.08 -1.83
CA GLU A 6 -33.09 66.14 -3.07
C GLU A 6 -34.28 65.17 -3.06
N ILE A 7 -34.10 63.97 -2.49
CA ILE A 7 -35.15 62.95 -2.37
C ILE A 7 -36.14 63.29 -1.25
N LEU A 8 -35.66 63.66 -0.06
CA LEU A 8 -36.50 64.04 1.09
C LEU A 8 -36.71 65.55 1.15
N THR A 9 -37.45 66.07 0.17
CA THR A 9 -37.72 67.52 0.02
C THR A 9 -38.37 68.17 1.25
N ILE A 10 -39.11 67.40 2.05
CA ILE A 10 -39.74 67.83 3.32
C ILE A 10 -38.71 68.33 4.33
N LEU A 11 -37.47 67.80 4.27
CA LEU A 11 -36.41 68.14 5.21
C LEU A 11 -35.53 69.32 4.73
N LYS A 12 -35.79 69.89 3.54
CA LYS A 12 -35.07 71.08 3.04
C LYS A 12 -35.21 72.29 3.94
N SER A 13 -36.35 72.42 4.65
CA SER A 13 -36.61 73.49 5.61
C SER A 13 -35.79 73.37 6.90
N ASN A 14 -35.16 72.21 7.16
CA ASN A 14 -34.40 71.94 8.38
C ASN A 14 -33.11 71.12 8.11
N PRO A 15 -32.09 71.74 7.46
CA PRO A 15 -30.92 71.04 6.94
C PRO A 15 -30.07 70.39 8.04
N LYS A 16 -30.00 70.98 9.25
CA LYS A 16 -29.28 70.39 10.39
C LYS A 16 -29.88 69.05 10.84
N THR A 17 -31.20 68.93 10.80
CA THR A 17 -31.90 67.69 11.16
C THR A 17 -31.74 66.64 10.06
N ALA A 18 -31.81 67.06 8.80
CA ALA A 18 -31.57 66.19 7.64
C ALA A 18 -30.16 65.59 7.66
N GLN A 19 -29.14 66.41 7.97
CA GLN A 19 -27.76 65.97 8.09
C GLN A 19 -27.57 64.95 9.21
N LYS A 20 -28.20 65.18 10.36
CA LYS A 20 -28.19 64.23 11.50
C LYS A 20 -28.86 62.91 11.13
N LEU A 21 -30.00 62.96 10.44
CA LEU A 21 -30.73 61.76 10.00
C LEU A 21 -29.93 60.96 8.97
N HIS A 22 -29.39 61.62 7.94
CA HIS A 22 -28.54 60.99 6.94
C HIS A 22 -27.32 60.30 7.58
N LYS A 23 -26.65 60.98 8.51
CA LYS A 23 -25.51 60.43 9.25
C LYS A 23 -25.90 59.24 10.12
N ALA A 24 -27.05 59.31 10.80
CA ALA A 24 -27.58 58.20 11.61
C ALA A 24 -27.93 56.98 10.74
N MET A 25 -28.59 57.18 9.60
CA MET A 25 -28.93 56.10 8.66
C MET A 25 -27.69 55.42 8.09
N ILE A 26 -26.68 56.19 7.64
CA ILE A 26 -25.43 55.62 7.13
C ILE A 26 -24.74 54.80 8.23
N LYS A 27 -24.69 55.33 9.45
CA LYS A 27 -24.05 54.65 10.57
C LYS A 27 -24.77 53.33 10.88
N GLU A 28 -26.08 53.36 11.04
CA GLU A 28 -26.88 52.17 11.35
C GLU A 28 -26.74 51.10 10.26
N LEU A 29 -26.79 51.51 8.99
CA LEU A 29 -26.60 50.60 7.86
C LEU A 29 -25.21 49.95 7.88
N TYR A 30 -24.17 50.75 8.10
CA TYR A 30 -22.79 50.26 8.15
C TYR A 30 -22.56 49.31 9.34
N ASP A 31 -23.09 49.65 10.51
CA ASP A 31 -23.00 48.84 11.72
C ASP A 31 -23.78 47.52 11.53
N SER A 32 -24.99 47.57 10.96
CA SER A 32 -25.81 46.39 10.66
C SER A 32 -25.13 45.46 9.65
N MET A 33 -24.60 46.00 8.54
CA MET A 33 -23.88 45.21 7.54
C MET A 33 -22.63 44.54 8.11
N ASN A 34 -21.84 45.28 8.91
CA ASN A 34 -20.65 44.72 9.54
C ASN A 34 -20.98 43.65 10.58
N ASN A 35 -22.05 43.81 11.35
CA ASN A 35 -22.48 42.80 12.30
C ASN A 35 -22.96 41.54 11.58
N GLY A 36 -23.77 41.69 10.52
CA GLY A 36 -24.18 40.56 9.68
C GLY A 36 -22.99 39.81 9.05
N LEU A 37 -21.98 40.55 8.57
CA LEU A 37 -20.76 39.93 8.04
C LEU A 37 -19.98 39.19 9.12
N LYS A 38 -19.84 39.76 10.32
CA LYS A 38 -19.20 39.08 11.46
C LYS A 38 -19.94 37.82 11.85
N ASP A 39 -21.26 37.83 11.79
CA ASP A 39 -22.08 36.67 12.12
C ASP A 39 -21.92 35.58 11.07
N ILE A 40 -21.96 35.90 9.77
CA ILE A 40 -21.65 34.93 8.70
C ILE A 40 -20.22 34.38 8.83
N MET A 41 -19.26 35.20 9.26
CA MET A 41 -17.88 34.76 9.45
C MET A 41 -17.71 33.80 10.63
N LYS A 42 -18.56 33.94 11.66
CA LYS A 42 -18.61 33.06 12.83
C LYS A 42 -19.46 31.82 12.57
N GLU A 43 -20.56 31.97 11.84
CA GLU A 43 -21.49 30.91 11.50
C GLU A 43 -20.78 29.84 10.67
N GLY A 44 -20.89 28.58 11.10
CA GLY A 44 -20.24 27.47 10.42
C GLY A 44 -18.70 27.51 10.40
N SER A 45 -18.05 28.31 11.25
CA SER A 45 -16.58 28.45 11.31
C SER A 45 -15.93 28.86 9.98
N LEU A 46 -16.62 29.70 9.20
CA LEU A 46 -16.17 30.10 7.85
C LEU A 46 -14.76 30.70 7.85
N GLN A 47 -14.42 31.50 8.86
CA GLN A 47 -13.05 32.02 9.04
C GLN A 47 -12.00 30.90 9.17
N GLU A 48 -12.31 29.83 9.89
CA GLU A 48 -11.40 28.69 10.05
C GLU A 48 -11.26 27.90 8.74
N THR A 49 -12.36 27.68 8.02
CA THR A 49 -12.34 26.98 6.73
C THR A 49 -11.55 27.76 5.67
N LEU A 50 -11.74 29.08 5.56
CA LEU A 50 -10.95 29.93 4.66
C LEU A 50 -9.47 29.91 5.03
N SER A 51 -9.15 29.90 6.32
CA SER A 51 -7.77 29.78 6.80
C SER A 51 -7.15 28.42 6.42
N LYS A 52 -7.92 27.32 6.54
CA LYS A 52 -7.48 25.99 6.09
C LYS A 52 -7.27 25.94 4.57
N ILE A 53 -8.17 26.54 3.79
CA ILE A 53 -8.03 26.63 2.32
C ILE A 53 -6.78 27.43 1.93
N ALA A 54 -6.51 28.55 2.59
CA ALA A 54 -5.32 29.35 2.36
C ALA A 54 -4.04 28.54 2.61
N LYS A 55 -3.96 27.85 3.75
CA LYS A 55 -2.84 26.94 4.07
C LYS A 55 -2.66 25.85 3.02
N LEU A 56 -3.75 25.17 2.63
CA LEU A 56 -3.72 24.15 1.59
C LEU A 56 -3.25 24.73 0.24
N SER A 57 -3.57 26.00 -0.07
CA SER A 57 -3.10 26.66 -1.29
C SER A 57 -1.62 26.99 -1.25
N GLU A 58 -1.07 27.35 -0.09
CA GLU A 58 0.35 27.65 0.09
C GLU A 58 1.21 26.38 0.10
N GLU A 59 0.72 25.31 0.73
CA GLU A 59 1.38 24.00 0.78
C GLU A 59 1.40 23.29 -0.58
N ASN A 60 0.50 23.67 -1.49
CA ASN A 60 0.38 23.06 -2.80
C ASN A 60 1.49 23.53 -3.74
N THR A 61 2.61 22.82 -3.75
CA THR A 61 3.74 23.02 -4.69
C THR A 61 3.44 22.56 -6.13
N ILE A 62 2.16 22.32 -6.45
CA ILE A 62 1.76 21.84 -7.77
C ILE A 62 2.03 22.96 -8.79
N PRO A 63 2.88 22.74 -9.80
CA PRO A 63 3.10 23.71 -10.85
C PRO A 63 1.75 24.07 -11.47
N THR A 64 1.48 25.36 -11.67
CA THR A 64 0.22 25.91 -12.23
C THR A 64 -0.21 25.23 -13.55
N ASN A 65 0.69 24.48 -14.19
CA ASN A 65 0.52 23.77 -15.45
C ASN A 65 0.42 22.23 -15.32
N LYS A 66 0.31 21.67 -14.11
CA LYS A 66 0.08 20.23 -13.89
C LYS A 66 -1.19 20.03 -13.07
N HIS A 67 -2.11 19.22 -13.58
CA HIS A 67 -3.36 18.95 -12.89
C HIS A 67 -3.10 18.07 -11.65
N ALA A 68 -3.59 18.47 -10.49
CA ALA A 68 -3.36 17.78 -9.22
C ALA A 68 -3.75 16.29 -9.24
N TRP A 69 -4.82 15.94 -9.98
CA TRP A 69 -5.28 14.56 -10.17
C TRP A 69 -4.63 13.83 -11.36
N SER A 70 -3.94 14.53 -12.27
CA SER A 70 -3.27 13.86 -13.41
C SER A 70 -1.95 13.22 -13.02
N VAL A 71 -1.39 13.54 -11.86
CA VAL A 71 -0.15 12.93 -11.37
C VAL A 71 -0.37 11.48 -10.90
N ILE A 72 -1.61 11.11 -10.57
CA ILE A 72 -1.98 9.75 -10.12
C ILE A 72 -2.57 8.90 -11.26
N ARG A 73 -2.66 9.44 -12.49
CA ARG A 73 -3.30 8.74 -13.61
C ARG A 73 -2.27 8.32 -14.66
N PHE A 74 -1.62 7.16 -14.44
CA PHE A 74 -1.23 6.33 -15.57
C PHE A 74 -2.52 5.78 -16.19
N VAL A 75 -2.67 5.95 -17.50
CA VAL A 75 -3.76 5.47 -18.37
C VAL A 75 -4.86 6.51 -18.69
N LYS A 76 -4.85 6.84 -20.00
CA LYS A 76 -5.86 7.46 -20.88
C LYS A 76 -6.09 8.98 -20.79
N LYS A 77 -5.52 9.62 -21.82
CA LYS A 77 -5.72 10.97 -22.37
C LYS A 77 -7.09 11.07 -23.06
N SER A 78 -7.89 12.10 -22.77
CA SER A 78 -8.55 12.98 -23.75
C SER A 78 -9.57 13.92 -23.08
N SER A 79 -9.79 15.04 -23.74
CA SER A 79 -10.78 16.10 -23.50
C SER A 79 -10.49 17.11 -22.39
N ARG A 80 -10.28 18.34 -22.89
CA ARG A 80 -10.29 19.61 -22.20
C ARG A 80 -11.57 19.73 -21.38
N ASP A 81 -11.43 20.36 -20.22
CA ASP A 81 -12.48 20.67 -19.24
C ASP A 81 -12.74 19.56 -18.22
N CYS A 82 -11.98 19.60 -17.12
CA CYS A 82 -12.22 18.81 -15.92
C CYS A 82 -11.88 19.68 -14.71
N SER A 83 -12.85 20.54 -14.35
CA SER A 83 -12.90 21.18 -13.04
C SER A 83 -12.87 20.12 -11.95
N MET A 84 -12.18 20.45 -10.85
CA MET A 84 -11.94 19.65 -9.64
C MET A 84 -13.16 18.80 -9.21
N ARG A 85 -13.31 17.59 -9.76
CA ARG A 85 -14.27 16.61 -9.25
C ARG A 85 -13.54 15.30 -9.01
N PRO A 86 -13.78 14.65 -7.85
CA PRO A 86 -13.52 13.24 -7.74
C PRO A 86 -14.10 12.54 -8.97
N PRO A 87 -13.43 11.54 -9.54
CA PRO A 87 -14.04 10.74 -10.58
C PRO A 87 -15.44 10.35 -10.09
N GLY A 88 -16.47 10.60 -10.91
CA GLY A 88 -17.86 10.28 -10.55
C GLY A 88 -18.07 8.79 -10.24
N ASP A 89 -17.03 7.97 -10.43
CA ASP A 89 -16.92 6.61 -9.95
C ASP A 89 -16.26 6.55 -8.55
N VAL A 90 -17.11 6.38 -7.54
CA VAL A 90 -16.73 6.18 -6.12
C VAL A 90 -15.76 5.01 -5.95
N ILE A 91 -15.89 3.95 -6.77
CA ILE A 91 -15.04 2.76 -6.67
C ILE A 91 -13.60 3.10 -6.99
N SER A 92 -13.37 3.91 -8.04
CA SER A 92 -12.03 4.35 -8.41
C SER A 92 -11.35 5.21 -7.33
N HIS A 93 -12.12 6.07 -6.65
CA HIS A 93 -11.61 6.91 -5.56
C HIS A 93 -11.22 6.07 -4.34
N LEU A 94 -12.06 5.13 -3.93
CA LEU A 94 -11.76 4.22 -2.83
C LEU A 94 -10.54 3.34 -3.14
N ARG A 95 -10.43 2.82 -4.36
CA ARG A 95 -9.23 2.08 -4.80
C ARG A 95 -7.95 2.92 -4.72
N SER A 96 -8.01 4.22 -5.05
CA SER A 96 -6.85 5.10 -4.95
C SER A 96 -6.46 5.42 -3.50
N LEU A 97 -7.42 5.50 -2.59
CA LEU A 97 -7.17 5.68 -1.15
C LEU A 97 -6.54 4.44 -0.53
N ASP A 98 -7.01 3.25 -0.91
CA ASP A 98 -6.50 1.98 -0.38
C ASP A 98 -5.23 1.50 -1.08
N ALA A 99 -4.85 2.11 -2.21
CA ALA A 99 -3.71 1.68 -3.02
C ALA A 99 -2.40 1.60 -2.21
N HIS A 100 -2.17 2.53 -1.28
CA HIS A 100 -0.98 2.50 -0.43
C HIS A 100 -0.96 1.28 0.50
N LYS A 101 -2.08 1.02 1.19
CA LYS A 101 -2.20 -0.12 2.10
C LYS A 101 -2.10 -1.45 1.36
N ILE A 102 -2.71 -1.54 0.18
CA ILE A 102 -2.62 -2.71 -0.68
C ILE A 102 -1.16 -2.92 -1.08
N LYS A 103 -0.45 -1.86 -1.47
CA LYS A 103 0.96 -1.94 -1.84
C LYS A 103 1.83 -2.47 -0.69
N GLU A 104 1.68 -1.90 0.51
CA GLU A 104 2.41 -2.35 1.71
C GLU A 104 2.13 -3.84 2.00
N ALA A 105 0.86 -4.25 1.99
CA ALA A 105 0.49 -5.65 2.21
C ALA A 105 1.05 -6.58 1.12
N THR A 106 1.09 -6.14 -0.14
CA THR A 106 1.70 -6.94 -1.22
C THR A 106 3.21 -7.08 -1.08
N GLU A 107 3.92 -6.03 -0.64
CA GLU A 107 5.36 -6.07 -0.41
C GLU A 107 5.72 -6.99 0.78
N GLU A 108 4.90 -6.99 1.83
CA GLU A 108 5.06 -7.94 2.94
C GLU A 108 4.82 -9.39 2.52
N LEU A 109 3.76 -9.63 1.73
CA LEU A 109 3.46 -10.95 1.21
C LEU A 109 4.58 -11.47 0.30
N GLU A 110 5.11 -10.61 -0.58
CA GLU A 110 6.22 -10.95 -1.47
C GLU A 110 7.46 -11.39 -0.69
N LYS A 111 7.82 -10.68 0.39
CA LYS A 111 8.95 -11.08 1.26
C LYS A 111 8.71 -12.47 1.86
N TRP A 112 7.51 -12.73 2.36
CA TRP A 112 7.21 -14.00 3.01
C TRP A 112 7.22 -15.18 2.03
N VAL A 113 6.68 -14.98 0.83
CA VAL A 113 6.71 -15.98 -0.25
C VAL A 113 8.16 -16.28 -0.65
N ASN A 114 8.97 -15.27 -0.89
CA ASN A 114 10.38 -15.43 -1.27
C ASN A 114 11.18 -16.20 -0.20
N GLU A 115 10.96 -15.92 1.07
CA GLU A 115 11.60 -16.67 2.17
C GLU A 115 11.16 -18.13 2.20
N MET A 116 9.86 -18.40 1.99
CA MET A 116 9.33 -19.75 1.97
C MET A 116 9.86 -20.56 0.78
N GLU A 117 9.91 -19.96 -0.40
CA GLU A 117 10.46 -20.59 -1.61
C GLU A 117 11.94 -20.95 -1.41
N LYS A 118 12.74 -20.04 -0.84
CA LYS A 118 14.16 -20.30 -0.54
C LYS A 118 14.35 -21.45 0.47
N LYS A 119 13.51 -21.50 1.51
CA LYS A 119 13.51 -22.61 2.48
C LYS A 119 13.14 -23.92 1.80
N ASN A 120 12.13 -23.90 0.93
CA ASN A 120 11.68 -25.07 0.20
C ASN A 120 12.75 -25.60 -0.76
N GLU A 121 13.45 -24.72 -1.48
CA GLU A 121 14.56 -25.09 -2.37
C GLU A 121 15.69 -25.79 -1.58
N THR A 122 16.02 -25.24 -0.40
CA THR A 122 17.04 -25.82 0.49
C THR A 122 16.62 -27.22 0.96
N LEU A 123 15.36 -27.38 1.39
CA LEU A 123 14.82 -28.67 1.80
C LEU A 123 14.84 -29.70 0.66
N MET A 124 14.44 -29.29 -0.55
CA MET A 124 14.46 -30.15 -1.73
C MET A 124 15.87 -30.65 -2.05
N ARG A 125 16.87 -29.78 -1.92
CA ARG A 125 18.29 -30.16 -2.09
C ARG A 125 18.73 -31.19 -1.05
N THR A 126 18.44 -30.94 0.23
CA THR A 126 18.78 -31.89 1.31
C THR A 126 18.07 -33.23 1.16
N ILE A 127 16.81 -33.24 0.73
CA ILE A 127 16.06 -34.47 0.46
C ILE A 127 16.68 -35.22 -0.72
N ALA A 128 17.06 -34.53 -1.79
CA ALA A 128 17.71 -35.15 -2.95
C ALA A 128 19.05 -35.80 -2.54
N GLU A 129 19.90 -35.08 -1.78
CA GLU A 129 21.15 -35.62 -1.25
C GLU A 129 20.95 -36.81 -0.31
N SER A 130 19.92 -36.77 0.53
CA SER A 130 19.59 -37.90 1.40
C SER A 130 19.17 -39.13 0.58
N ARG A 131 18.32 -38.93 -0.43
CA ARG A 131 17.88 -39.99 -1.34
C ARG A 131 19.04 -40.59 -2.12
N THR A 132 20.00 -39.79 -2.60
CA THR A 132 21.17 -40.31 -3.32
C THR A 132 22.06 -41.14 -2.39
N ARG A 133 22.30 -40.69 -1.15
CA ARG A 133 23.02 -41.48 -0.14
C ARG A 133 22.34 -42.82 0.16
N ILE A 134 21.02 -42.81 0.34
CA ILE A 134 20.24 -44.03 0.60
C ILE A 134 20.35 -45.00 -0.59
N ARG A 135 20.22 -44.50 -1.83
CA ARG A 135 20.38 -45.34 -3.04
C ARG A 135 21.78 -45.96 -3.11
N ALA A 136 22.84 -45.18 -2.93
CA ALA A 136 24.20 -45.69 -2.95
C ALA A 136 24.45 -46.75 -1.86
N MET A 137 23.90 -46.56 -0.67
CA MET A 137 23.97 -47.54 0.41
C MET A 137 23.21 -48.81 0.05
N ASN A 138 22.00 -48.69 -0.51
CA ASN A 138 21.20 -49.82 -0.96
C ASN A 138 21.91 -50.63 -2.06
N ASP A 139 22.50 -49.96 -3.05
CA ASP A 139 23.26 -50.61 -4.13
C ASP A 139 24.48 -51.36 -3.57
N ASN A 140 25.18 -50.78 -2.58
CA ASN A 140 26.26 -51.46 -1.89
C ASN A 140 25.80 -52.71 -1.13
N VAL A 141 24.66 -52.63 -0.45
CA VAL A 141 24.07 -53.78 0.27
C VAL A 141 23.69 -54.89 -0.71
N ILE A 142 23.03 -54.55 -1.82
CA ILE A 142 22.68 -55.52 -2.88
C ILE A 142 23.94 -56.21 -3.40
N ARG A 143 24.99 -55.45 -3.73
CA ARG A 143 26.25 -56.04 -4.22
C ARG A 143 26.89 -57.00 -3.21
N ILE A 144 26.85 -56.67 -1.91
CA ILE A 144 27.37 -57.56 -0.86
C ILE A 144 26.51 -58.82 -0.78
N LEU A 145 25.19 -58.69 -0.78
CA LEU A 145 24.26 -59.81 -0.72
C LEU A 145 24.38 -60.73 -1.94
N ASP A 146 24.59 -60.18 -3.14
CA ASP A 146 24.79 -60.96 -4.36
C ASP A 146 26.10 -61.76 -4.34
N HIS A 147 27.14 -61.25 -3.68
CA HIS A 147 28.46 -61.89 -3.63
C HIS A 147 28.64 -62.84 -2.43
N ALA A 148 27.83 -62.68 -1.37
CA ALA A 148 27.90 -63.50 -0.17
C ALA A 148 27.69 -65.01 -0.43
N PRO A 149 26.70 -65.46 -1.23
CA PRO A 149 26.51 -66.89 -1.52
C PRO A 149 27.72 -67.54 -2.20
N VAL A 150 28.36 -66.82 -3.13
CA VAL A 150 29.55 -67.32 -3.84
C VAL A 150 30.72 -67.50 -2.87
N THR A 151 30.88 -66.56 -1.93
CA THR A 151 31.93 -66.60 -0.91
C THR A 151 31.68 -67.73 0.09
N LEU A 152 30.43 -67.88 0.55
CA LEU A 152 30.01 -68.96 1.44
C LEU A 152 30.21 -70.33 0.80
N GLN A 153 29.76 -70.51 -0.44
CA GLN A 153 29.96 -71.78 -1.16
C GLN A 153 31.44 -72.14 -1.32
N ARG A 154 32.30 -71.14 -1.55
CA ARG A 154 33.75 -71.37 -1.62
C ARG A 154 34.32 -71.80 -0.27
N LEU A 155 33.86 -71.17 0.82
CA LEU A 155 34.27 -71.51 2.17
C LEU A 155 33.84 -72.94 2.54
N ASP A 156 32.59 -73.32 2.25
CA ASP A 156 32.08 -74.68 2.48
C ASP A 156 32.94 -75.72 1.75
N LYS A 157 33.27 -75.49 0.47
CA LYS A 157 34.17 -76.37 -0.28
C LYS A 157 35.55 -76.50 0.36
N THR A 158 36.12 -75.41 0.87
CA THR A 158 37.41 -75.49 1.57
C THR A 158 37.31 -76.26 2.89
N CYS A 159 36.21 -76.13 3.62
CA CYS A 159 35.95 -76.92 4.83
C CYS A 159 35.81 -78.42 4.51
N GLU A 160 35.13 -78.78 3.43
CA GLU A 160 35.02 -80.17 2.96
C GLU A 160 36.40 -80.76 2.61
N GLN A 161 37.23 -79.99 1.88
CA GLN A 161 38.59 -80.39 1.53
C GLN A 161 39.45 -80.62 2.77
N LEU A 162 39.43 -79.68 3.72
CA LEU A 162 40.17 -79.80 4.98
C LEU A 162 39.71 -80.99 5.82
N THR A 163 38.41 -81.23 5.88
CA THR A 163 37.84 -82.39 6.58
C THR A 163 38.31 -83.70 5.95
N THR A 164 38.41 -83.74 4.62
CA THR A 164 38.94 -84.91 3.90
C THR A 164 40.42 -85.12 4.21
N CYS A 165 41.23 -84.06 4.18
CA CYS A 165 42.66 -84.14 4.55
C CYS A 165 42.85 -84.62 6.00
N LEU A 166 42.07 -84.10 6.95
CA LEU A 166 42.11 -84.55 8.35
C LEU A 166 41.79 -86.03 8.49
N LYS A 167 40.73 -86.51 7.81
CA LYS A 167 40.39 -87.94 7.79
C LYS A 167 41.50 -88.80 7.17
N MET A 168 42.25 -88.30 6.18
CA MET A 168 43.38 -89.04 5.62
C MET A 168 44.51 -89.17 6.63
N ILE A 169 44.81 -88.11 7.39
CA ILE A 169 45.85 -88.12 8.43
C ILE A 169 45.45 -89.01 9.62
N GLU A 170 44.16 -89.05 10.00
CA GLU A 170 43.67 -89.91 11.10
C GLU A 170 43.62 -91.41 10.75
N ASN A 171 43.63 -91.77 9.47
CA ASN A 171 43.60 -93.16 9.00
C ASN A 171 44.98 -93.71 8.59
N GLU A 172 46.05 -92.94 8.80
CA GLU A 172 47.46 -93.40 8.77
C GLU A 172 47.94 -93.82 10.17
#